data_AF-A0A9E5F1B0-F1
#
_entry.id   AF-A0A9E5F1B0-F1
#
_cell.length_a   1.000
_cell.length_b   1.000
_cell.length_c   1.000
_cell.angle_alpha   90.00
_cell.angle_beta   90.00
_cell.angle_gamma   90.00
#
_symmetry.space_group_name_H-M   'P 1'
#
loop_
_entity.id
_entity.type
_entity.pdbx_description
1 polymer ?
#
loop_
_entity_poly.entity_id
_entity_poly.type
_entity_poly.pdbx_seq_one_letter_code
_entity_poly.pdbx_strand_id
1 'polypeptide(L)' 'MTKSELIETIARKANLTKKKAEELVNTIFDGFFMSMVKGDRIEI' A
#
# COMPACT_ATOMS: atom_id res chain seq x y z
N MET A 1 -6.11 -6.48 10.90
CA MET A 1 -5.74 -5.38 9.99
C MET A 1 -6.26 -5.69 8.60
N THR A 2 -7.35 -5.04 8.21
CA THR A 2 -7.85 -5.03 6.82
C THR A 2 -7.14 -3.94 6.01
N LYS A 3 -7.27 -3.98 4.67
CA LYS A 3 -6.75 -2.93 3.79
C LYS A 3 -7.30 -1.54 4.16
N SER A 4 -8.58 -1.47 4.50
CA SER A 4 -9.23 -0.24 4.96
C SER A 4 -8.64 0.28 6.27
N GLU A 5 -8.37 -0.60 7.24
CA GLU A 5 -7.72 -0.23 8.52
C GLU A 5 -6.28 0.27 8.30
N LEU A 6 -5.56 -0.31 7.33
CA LEU A 6 -4.22 0.13 6.95
C LEU A 6 -4.25 1.53 6.31
N ILE A 7 -5.18 1.78 5.37
CA ILE A 7 -5.36 3.09 4.72
C ILE A 7 -5.66 4.17 5.76
N GLU A 8 -6.56 3.90 6.71
CA GLU A 8 -6.88 4.86 7.77
C GLU A 8 -5.69 5.12 8.70
N THR A 9 -4.92 4.07 9.01
CA THR A 9 -3.72 4.22 9.84
C THR A 9 -2.66 5.07 9.14
N ILE A 10 -2.44 4.86 7.84
CA ILE A 10 -1.50 5.66 7.03
C ILE A 10 -1.99 7.10 6.88
N ALA A 11 -3.27 7.30 6.58
CA ALA A 11 -3.85 8.64 6.45
C ALA A 11 -3.62 9.47 7.72
N ARG A 12 -3.85 8.88 8.91
CA ARG A 12 -3.58 9.54 10.20
C ARG A 12 -2.09 9.76 10.45
N LYS A 13 -1.26 8.71 10.30
CA LYS A 13 0.17 8.78 10.65
C LYS A 13 0.98 9.70 9.73
N ALA A 14 0.63 9.74 8.45
CA ALA A 14 1.32 10.53 7.44
C ALA A 14 0.63 11.88 7.15
N ASN A 15 -0.44 12.22 7.88
CA ASN A 15 -1.25 13.43 7.66
C ASN A 15 -1.70 13.59 6.20
N LEU A 16 -2.21 12.49 5.62
CA LEU A 16 -2.69 12.44 4.24
C LEU A 16 -4.22 12.38 4.21
N THR A 17 -4.81 12.85 3.12
CA THR A 17 -6.22 12.58 2.85
C THR A 17 -6.42 11.07 2.65
N LYS A 18 -7.61 10.55 2.99
CA LYS A 18 -7.94 9.13 2.82
C LYS A 18 -7.71 8.65 1.38
N LYS A 19 -8.08 9.49 0.39
CA LYS A 19 -7.84 9.23 -1.04
C LYS A 19 -6.35 9.08 -1.36
N LYS A 20 -5.49 9.98 -0.85
CA LYS A 20 -4.05 9.92 -1.11
C LYS A 20 -3.39 8.72 -0.42
N ALA A 21 -3.84 8.37 0.78
CA ALA A 21 -3.39 7.17 1.47
C ALA A 21 -3.82 5.89 0.73
N GLU A 22 -5.03 5.85 0.17
CA GLU A 22 -5.52 4.75 -0.65
C GLU A 22 -4.71 4.58 -1.93
N GLU A 23 -4.47 5.66 -2.67
CA GLU A 23 -3.62 5.65 -3.88
C GLU A 23 -2.21 5.12 -3.59
N LEU A 24 -1.60 5.57 -2.49
CA LEU A 24 -0.29 5.10 -2.05
C LEU A 24 -0.30 3.61 -1.74
N VAL A 25 -1.26 3.15 -0.95
CA VAL A 25 -1.41 1.73 -0.59
C VAL A 25 -1.58 0.89 -1.85
N ASN A 26 -2.50 1.26 -2.74
CA ASN A 26 -2.73 0.53 -3.99
C ASN A 26 -1.45 0.44 -4.83
N THR A 27 -0.73 1.55 -4.99
CA THR A 27 0.52 1.59 -5.77
C THR A 27 1.57 0.62 -5.23
N ILE A 28 1.71 0.52 -3.91
CA ILE A 28 2.66 -0.41 -3.27
C ILE A 28 2.24 -1.86 -3.51
N PHE A 29 0.96 -2.18 -3.31
CA PHE A 29 0.44 -3.54 -3.53
C PHE A 29 0.54 -3.97 -4.99
N ASP A 30 0.30 -3.05 -5.93
CA ASP A 30 0.46 -3.32 -7.37
C ASP A 30 1.94 -3.59 -7.71
N GLY A 31 2.86 -2.84 -7.10
CA GLY A 31 4.30 -3.10 -7.21
C GLY A 31 4.69 -4.49 -6.71
N PHE A 32 4.18 -4.89 -5.55
CA PHE A 32 4.41 -6.24 -5.02
C PHE A 32 3.84 -7.32 -5.94
N PHE A 33 2.62 -7.14 -6.42
CA PHE A 33 2.01 -8.09 -7.35
C PHE A 33 2.86 -8.26 -8.62
N MET A 34 3.32 -7.15 -9.20
CA MET A 34 4.17 -7.16 -10.39
C MET A 34 5.52 -7.86 -10.14
N SER A 35 6.17 -7.61 -9.01
CA SER A 35 7.43 -8.28 -8.64
C SER A 35 7.22 -9.78 -8.43
N MET A 36 6.14 -10.18 -7.75
CA MET A 36 5.81 -11.59 -7.56
C MET A 36 5.55 -12.31 -8.89
N VAL A 37 4.81 -11.67 -9.82
CA VAL A 37 4.53 -12.23 -11.16
C VAL A 37 5.83 -12.43 -11.96
N LYS A 38 6.83 -11.56 -11.78
CA LYS A 38 8.14 -11.68 -12.41
C LYS A 38 9.05 -12.74 -11.78
N GLY A 39 8.64 -13.31 -10.63
CA GLY A 39 9.49 -14.19 -9.83
C GLY A 39 10.57 -13.44 -9.06
N ASP A 40 10.47 -12.11 -8.96
CA ASP A 40 11.40 -11.29 -8.21
C ASP A 40 11.20 -11.51 -6.70
N ARG A 41 12.30 -11.63 -5.95
CA ARG A 41 12.26 -11.68 -4.49
C ARG A 41 12.01 -10.28 -3.94
N ILE A 42 10.95 -10.12 -3.17
CA ILE A 42 10.63 -8.88 -2.44
C ILE A 42 11.22 -8.98 -1.03
N GLU A 43 12.07 -8.03 -0.65
CA GLU A 43 12.54 -7.81 0.72
C GLU A 43 11.97 -6.48 1.24
N ILE A 44 11.42 -6.49 2.47
CA ILE A 44 10.67 -5.38 3.08
C ILE A 44 11.27 -5.07 4.44
#